data_AF-A0A7C9EKD1-F1
#
_entry.id   AF-A0A7C9EKD1-F1
#
_cell.length_a   1.000
_cell.length_b   1.000
_cell.length_c   1.000
_cell.angle_alpha   90.00
_cell.angle_beta   90.00
_cell.angle_gamma   90.00
#
_symmetry.space_group_name_H-M   'P 1'
#
loop_
_entity.id
_entity.type
_entity.pdbx_description
1 polymer ?
#
loop_
_entity_poly.entity_id
_entity_poly.type
_entity_poly.pdbx_seq_one_letter_code
_entity_poly.pdbx_strand_id
1 'polypeptide(L)'
;IIELACIPSAEEQLAFKRAYQARYRHSLEEDVATHFSGDMRKLLLLLVSVYRYETEETEKKLAEAESEILHNCIKEKNYNHDEIVRILTTRSKAQLVATFYRFRDVYGTPITKILASDQDKDFVRALQIAIRCLKAPKKYLEKVLSDAIHKRGTDEDALTRVVVTRA
;
A
#
# COMPACT_ATOMS: atom_id res chain seq x y z
N ILE A 1 9.26 -3.29 -1.86
CA ILE A 1 8.75 -2.12 -2.65
C ILE A 1 7.53 -1.49 -1.99
N ILE A 2 6.39 -2.19 -1.89
CA ILE A 2 5.14 -1.60 -1.35
C ILE A 2 5.31 -1.01 0.07
N GLU A 3 6.01 -1.72 0.95
CA GLU A 3 6.32 -1.25 2.30
C GLU A 3 7.09 0.09 2.30
N LEU A 4 8.10 0.21 1.44
CA LEU A 4 8.90 1.43 1.25
C LEU A 4 8.09 2.58 0.61
N ALA A 5 7.09 2.26 -0.21
CA ALA A 5 6.25 3.24 -0.89
C ALA A 5 5.03 3.70 -0.08
N CYS A 6 4.58 2.93 0.90
CA CYS A 6 3.31 3.20 1.60
C CYS A 6 3.50 3.66 3.05
N ILE A 7 4.53 3.18 3.74
CA ILE A 7 4.73 3.49 5.16
C ILE A 7 5.42 4.85 5.37
N PRO A 8 6.55 5.17 4.70
CA PRO A 8 7.32 6.36 5.02
C PRO A 8 6.58 7.68 4.76
N SER A 9 6.99 8.75 5.43
CA SER A 9 6.56 10.12 5.16
C SER A 9 6.99 10.59 3.76
N ALA A 10 6.40 11.66 3.25
CA ALA A 10 6.81 12.22 1.95
C ALA A 10 8.30 12.63 1.93
N GLU A 11 8.81 13.13 3.06
CA GLU A 11 10.22 13.49 3.24
C GLU A 11 11.12 12.26 3.27
N GLU A 12 10.76 11.22 4.03
CA GLU A 12 11.49 9.95 4.05
C GLU A 12 11.51 9.30 2.66
N GLN A 13 10.41 9.41 1.92
CA GLN A 13 10.33 8.92 0.54
C GLN A 13 11.32 9.62 -0.37
N LEU A 14 11.34 10.94 -0.33
CA LEU A 14 12.27 11.75 -1.10
C LEU A 14 13.73 11.45 -0.72
N ALA A 15 14.01 11.29 0.57
CA ALA A 15 15.34 10.98 1.07
C ALA A 15 15.86 9.63 0.53
N PHE A 16 15.06 8.56 0.59
CA PHE A 16 15.51 7.27 0.08
C PHE A 16 15.67 7.30 -1.44
N LYS A 17 14.81 8.00 -2.19
CA LYS A 17 14.94 8.09 -3.66
C LYS A 17 16.24 8.77 -4.06
N ARG A 18 16.60 9.85 -3.37
CA ARG A 18 17.88 10.54 -3.55
C ARG A 18 19.06 9.63 -3.23
N ALA A 19 18.98 8.88 -2.12
CA ALA A 19 20.02 7.92 -1.75
C ALA A 19 20.15 6.78 -2.78
N TYR A 20 19.03 6.29 -3.31
CA TYR A 20 18.98 5.27 -4.37
C TYR A 20 19.68 5.77 -5.63
N GLN A 21 19.31 6.95 -6.11
CA GLN A 21 19.88 7.55 -7.30
C GLN A 21 21.38 7.85 -7.13
N ALA A 22 21.80 8.32 -5.96
CA ALA A 22 23.21 8.57 -5.66
C ALA A 22 24.05 7.28 -5.69
N ARG A 23 23.49 6.16 -5.20
CA ARG A 23 24.16 4.86 -5.14
C ARG A 23 24.18 4.13 -6.48
N TYR A 24 23.04 4.06 -7.16
CA TYR A 24 22.85 3.19 -8.33
C TYR A 24 22.91 3.93 -9.68
N ARG A 25 22.93 5.27 -9.67
CA ARG A 25 23.02 6.13 -10.87
C ARG A 25 21.81 6.06 -11.82
N HIS A 26 20.69 5.50 -11.36
CA HIS A 26 19.37 5.55 -11.99
C HIS A 26 18.29 5.68 -10.91
N SER A 27 17.08 6.05 -11.30
CA SER A 27 15.96 6.23 -10.38
C SER A 27 15.35 4.90 -9.95
N LEU A 28 14.72 4.86 -8.77
CA LEU A 28 13.98 3.68 -8.33
C LEU A 28 12.79 3.42 -9.27
N GLU A 29 12.18 4.49 -9.79
CA GLU A 29 11.07 4.42 -10.74
C GLU A 29 11.46 3.70 -12.04
N GLU A 30 12.65 3.97 -12.58
CA GLU A 30 13.17 3.28 -13.77
C GLU A 30 13.32 1.78 -13.51
N ASP A 31 13.89 1.39 -12.37
CA ASP A 31 14.04 -0.03 -12.02
C ASP A 31 12.71 -0.73 -11.81
N VAL A 32 11.75 -0.06 -11.18
CA VAL A 32 10.39 -0.61 -11.05
C VAL A 32 9.74 -0.77 -12.43
N ALA A 33 9.97 0.18 -13.35
CA ALA A 33 9.45 0.11 -14.70
C ALA A 33 10.10 -1.00 -15.54
N THR A 34 11.38 -1.31 -15.32
CA THR A 34 12.09 -2.36 -16.06
C THR A 34 11.82 -3.77 -15.51
N HIS A 35 11.75 -3.94 -14.19
CA HIS A 35 11.64 -5.26 -13.56
C HIS A 35 10.22 -5.83 -13.45
N PHE A 36 9.18 -4.99 -13.50
CA PHE A 36 7.78 -5.43 -13.44
C PHE A 36 7.11 -5.26 -14.80
N SER A 37 5.95 -5.88 -15.03
CA SER A 37 5.14 -5.72 -16.25
C SER A 37 3.65 -5.61 -15.93
N GLY A 38 2.85 -5.21 -16.93
CA GLY A 38 1.39 -5.13 -16.84
C GLY A 38 0.88 -4.25 -15.69
N ASP A 39 -0.23 -4.66 -15.09
CA ASP A 39 -0.89 -3.92 -14.00
C ASP A 39 -0.03 -3.83 -12.73
N MET A 40 0.81 -4.85 -12.48
CA MET A 40 1.73 -4.82 -11.33
C MET A 40 2.73 -3.67 -11.48
N ARG A 41 3.31 -3.48 -12.68
CA ARG A 41 4.16 -2.31 -12.97
C ARG A 41 3.40 -1.02 -12.72
N LYS A 42 2.18 -0.89 -13.24
CA LYS A 42 1.35 0.31 -13.08
C LYS A 42 1.13 0.65 -11.61
N LEU A 43 0.73 -0.33 -10.80
CA LEU A 43 0.49 -0.15 -9.37
C LEU A 43 1.78 0.25 -8.63
N LEU A 44 2.86 -0.52 -8.81
CA LEU A 44 4.11 -0.28 -8.08
C LEU A 44 4.76 1.04 -8.47
N LEU A 45 4.76 1.36 -9.76
CA LEU A 45 5.31 2.62 -10.26
C LEU A 45 4.53 3.80 -9.66
N LEU A 46 3.20 3.78 -9.70
CA LEU A 46 2.40 4.87 -9.12
C LEU A 46 2.56 4.97 -7.61
N LEU A 47 2.67 3.84 -6.88
CA LEU A 47 2.91 3.88 -5.44
C LEU A 47 4.29 4.49 -5.12
N VAL A 48 5.32 4.13 -5.88
CA VAL A 48 6.68 4.63 -5.66
C VAL A 48 6.81 6.09 -6.08
N SER A 49 6.22 6.50 -7.20
CA SER A 49 6.33 7.87 -7.74
C SER A 49 5.55 8.92 -6.95
N VAL A 50 4.63 8.50 -6.09
CA VAL A 50 3.77 9.40 -5.33
C VAL A 50 4.55 10.27 -4.35
N TYR A 51 4.16 11.55 -4.28
CA TYR A 51 4.57 12.49 -3.25
C TYR A 51 3.29 13.00 -2.56
N ARG A 52 2.97 12.42 -1.39
CA ARG A 52 1.68 12.71 -0.73
C ARG A 52 1.74 14.02 0.03
N TYR A 53 0.66 14.78 -0.07
CA TYR A 53 0.41 15.89 0.85
C TYR A 53 0.03 15.33 2.22
N GLU A 54 0.77 15.74 3.25
CA GLU A 54 0.55 15.32 4.63
C GLU A 54 -0.44 16.28 5.29
N THR A 55 -1.67 15.80 5.43
CA THR A 55 -2.75 16.51 6.12
C THR A 55 -3.60 15.52 6.88
N GLU A 56 -4.11 15.97 8.03
CA GLU A 56 -5.09 15.25 8.84
C GLU A 56 -6.54 15.60 8.44
N GLU A 57 -6.71 16.58 7.53
CA GLU A 57 -8.02 16.95 7.03
C GLU A 57 -8.61 15.84 6.15
N THR A 58 -9.88 15.53 6.39
CA THR A 58 -10.61 14.50 5.65
C THR A 58 -11.97 15.02 5.22
N GLU A 59 -12.34 14.69 3.98
CA GLU A 59 -13.64 15.03 3.41
C GLU A 59 -14.57 13.81 3.46
N LYS A 60 -15.63 13.91 4.26
CA LYS A 60 -16.56 12.80 4.51
C LYS A 60 -17.33 12.37 3.25
N LYS A 61 -17.80 13.33 2.45
CA LYS A 61 -18.54 13.05 1.20
C LYS A 61 -17.65 12.34 0.18
N LEU A 62 -16.38 12.74 0.09
CA LEU A 62 -15.40 12.08 -0.77
C LEU A 62 -15.12 10.66 -0.27
N ALA A 63 -14.95 10.47 1.05
CA ALA A 63 -14.74 9.15 1.63
C ALA A 63 -15.93 8.21 1.38
N GLU A 64 -17.16 8.74 1.40
CA GLU A 64 -18.38 8.03 1.02
C GLU A 64 -18.34 7.58 -0.45
N ALA A 65 -18.19 8.52 -1.38
CA ALA A 65 -18.15 8.22 -2.81
C ALA A 65 -17.02 7.24 -3.16
N GLU A 66 -15.82 7.43 -2.63
CA GLU A 66 -14.70 6.55 -2.90
C GLU A 66 -14.87 5.17 -2.25
N SER A 67 -15.55 5.07 -1.11
CA SER A 67 -15.85 3.77 -0.50
C SER A 67 -16.82 2.95 -1.36
N GLU A 68 -17.77 3.61 -2.03
CA GLU A 68 -18.70 2.97 -2.96
C GLU A 68 -18.00 2.51 -4.24
N ILE A 69 -17.12 3.34 -4.80
CA ILE A 69 -16.30 2.98 -5.95
C ILE A 69 -15.44 1.73 -5.63
N LEU A 70 -14.75 1.73 -4.49
CA LEU A 70 -13.96 0.58 -4.05
C LEU A 70 -14.83 -0.68 -3.91
N HIS A 71 -16.06 -0.54 -3.40
CA HIS A 71 -16.97 -1.66 -3.24
C HIS A 71 -17.39 -2.26 -4.57
N ASN A 72 -17.80 -1.42 -5.52
CA ASN A 72 -18.24 -1.86 -6.84
C ASN A 72 -17.12 -2.59 -7.59
N CYS A 73 -15.91 -2.00 -7.64
CA CYS A 73 -14.77 -2.65 -8.29
C CYS A 73 -14.40 -4.00 -7.64
N ILE A 74 -14.42 -4.09 -6.31
CA ILE A 74 -14.08 -5.33 -5.58
C ILE A 74 -15.17 -6.39 -5.76
N LYS A 75 -16.44 -5.99 -5.76
CA LYS A 75 -17.59 -6.88 -5.97
C LYS A 75 -17.55 -7.54 -7.35
N GLU A 76 -17.15 -6.78 -8.36
CA GLU A 76 -16.95 -7.27 -9.74
C GLU A 76 -15.63 -8.03 -9.94
N LYS A 77 -14.81 -8.16 -8.87
CA LYS A 77 -13.45 -8.74 -8.92
C LYS A 77 -12.52 -8.03 -9.89
N ASN A 78 -12.80 -6.76 -10.19
CA ASN A 78 -12.00 -5.90 -11.05
C ASN A 78 -10.96 -5.13 -10.22
N TYR A 79 -9.99 -5.87 -9.67
CA TYR A 79 -9.05 -5.33 -8.68
C TYR A 79 -8.04 -4.34 -9.27
N ASN A 80 -7.72 -4.49 -10.55
CA ASN A 80 -6.80 -3.65 -11.31
C ASN A 80 -7.47 -2.40 -11.91
N HIS A 81 -8.73 -2.13 -11.58
CA HIS A 81 -9.46 -0.97 -12.06
C HIS A 81 -8.75 0.35 -11.69
N ASP A 82 -8.68 1.27 -12.66
CA ASP A 82 -7.93 2.52 -12.56
C ASP A 82 -8.36 3.37 -11.36
N GLU A 83 -9.63 3.34 -10.99
CA GLU A 83 -10.13 4.05 -9.81
C GLU A 83 -9.54 3.53 -8.49
N ILE A 84 -9.35 2.21 -8.34
CA ILE A 84 -8.70 1.66 -7.14
C ILE A 84 -7.28 2.22 -7.05
N VAL A 85 -6.54 2.16 -8.16
CA VAL A 85 -5.15 2.63 -8.22
C VAL A 85 -5.08 4.14 -8.00
N ARG A 86 -6.00 4.92 -8.59
CA ARG A 86 -6.12 6.37 -8.43
C ARG A 86 -6.38 6.73 -6.97
N ILE A 87 -7.36 6.11 -6.32
CA ILE A 87 -7.67 6.37 -4.91
C ILE A 87 -6.42 6.11 -4.07
N LEU A 88 -5.79 4.94 -4.21
CA LEU A 88 -4.63 4.57 -3.43
C LEU A 88 -3.42 5.45 -3.65
N THR A 89 -3.22 6.02 -4.83
CA THR A 89 -2.00 6.76 -5.16
C THR A 89 -2.18 8.27 -4.98
N THR A 90 -3.37 8.82 -5.19
CA THR A 90 -3.57 10.29 -5.21
C THR A 90 -4.01 10.90 -3.88
N ARG A 91 -4.54 10.10 -2.95
CA ARG A 91 -5.11 10.61 -1.68
C ARG A 91 -4.09 10.73 -0.55
N SER A 92 -4.35 11.65 0.39
CA SER A 92 -3.60 11.71 1.65
C SER A 92 -3.83 10.43 2.46
N LYS A 93 -2.91 10.09 3.36
CA LYS A 93 -3.06 8.91 4.23
C LYS A 93 -4.31 9.04 5.12
N ALA A 94 -4.57 10.23 5.67
CA ALA A 94 -5.76 10.49 6.48
C ALA A 94 -7.06 10.25 5.68
N GLN A 95 -7.14 10.75 4.45
CA GLN A 95 -8.30 10.54 3.58
C GLN A 95 -8.49 9.06 3.25
N LEU A 96 -7.42 8.33 2.92
CA LEU A 96 -7.49 6.89 2.66
C LEU A 96 -8.02 6.11 3.86
N VAL A 97 -7.52 6.42 5.05
CA VAL A 97 -7.98 5.83 6.31
C VAL A 97 -9.47 6.08 6.51
N ALA A 98 -9.94 7.31 6.28
CA ALA A 98 -11.35 7.67 6.34
C ALA A 98 -12.20 6.85 5.34
N THR A 99 -11.77 6.76 4.08
CA THR A 99 -12.43 5.94 3.04
C THR A 99 -12.51 4.47 3.46
N PHE A 100 -11.45 3.88 4.01
CA PHE A 100 -11.46 2.48 4.46
C PHE A 100 -12.30 2.23 5.71
N TYR A 101 -12.43 3.22 6.60
CA TYR A 101 -13.37 3.13 7.72
C TYR A 101 -14.81 3.23 7.24
N ARG A 102 -15.10 4.19 6.36
CA ARG A 102 -16.44 4.34 5.77
C ARG A 102 -16.88 3.09 5.03
N PHE A 103 -15.98 2.49 4.24
CA PHE A 103 -16.20 1.19 3.60
C PHE A 103 -16.62 0.12 4.60
N ARG A 104 -15.88 -0.03 5.71
CA ARG A 104 -16.21 -1.02 6.75
C ARG A 104 -17.57 -0.74 7.38
N ASP A 105 -17.86 0.53 7.66
CA ASP A 105 -19.08 0.92 8.38
C ASP A 105 -20.34 0.69 7.51
N VAL A 106 -20.23 0.88 6.19
CA VAL A 106 -21.34 0.65 5.24
C VAL A 106 -21.51 -0.84 4.91
N TYR A 107 -20.41 -1.56 4.66
CA TYR A 107 -20.46 -2.94 4.16
C TYR A 107 -20.22 -4.02 5.22
N GLY A 108 -20.04 -3.62 6.49
CA GLY A 108 -19.86 -4.50 7.65
C GLY A 108 -18.54 -5.28 7.70
N THR A 109 -17.76 -5.29 6.62
CA THR A 109 -16.52 -6.06 6.50
C THR A 109 -15.35 -5.17 6.09
N PRO A 110 -14.18 -5.26 6.75
CA PRO A 110 -13.00 -4.54 6.30
C PRO A 110 -12.59 -4.94 4.89
N ILE A 111 -12.27 -3.95 4.04
CA ILE A 111 -11.77 -4.16 2.68
C ILE A 111 -10.63 -5.19 2.60
N THR A 112 -9.71 -5.18 3.57
CA THR A 112 -8.59 -6.13 3.62
C THR A 112 -9.04 -7.57 3.84
N LYS A 113 -10.17 -7.82 4.52
CA LYS A 113 -10.72 -9.17 4.70
C LYS A 113 -11.40 -9.67 3.43
N ILE A 114 -12.03 -8.79 2.66
CA ILE A 114 -12.62 -9.15 1.36
C ILE A 114 -11.51 -9.52 0.38
N LEU A 115 -10.45 -8.71 0.30
CA LEU A 115 -9.29 -9.03 -0.55
C LEU A 115 -8.54 -10.30 -0.10
N ALA A 116 -8.78 -10.79 1.14
CA ALA A 116 -8.16 -12.02 1.62
C ALA A 116 -8.66 -13.28 0.87
N SER A 117 -9.86 -13.26 0.30
CA SER A 117 -10.43 -14.41 -0.41
C SER A 117 -9.74 -14.71 -1.74
N ASP A 118 -9.10 -13.71 -2.35
CA ASP A 118 -8.46 -13.80 -3.66
C ASP A 118 -6.94 -13.53 -3.56
N GLN A 119 -6.34 -13.76 -2.38
CA GLN A 119 -4.93 -13.50 -2.09
C GLN A 119 -3.93 -14.31 -2.92
N ASP A 120 -4.35 -15.43 -3.49
CA ASP A 120 -3.49 -16.24 -4.37
C ASP A 120 -3.12 -15.50 -5.66
N LYS A 121 -3.85 -14.43 -5.99
CA LYS A 121 -3.50 -13.51 -7.08
C LYS A 121 -2.50 -12.48 -6.57
N ASP A 122 -1.31 -12.45 -7.16
CA ASP A 122 -0.22 -11.55 -6.77
C ASP A 122 -0.64 -10.08 -6.71
N PHE A 123 -1.45 -9.63 -7.69
CA PHE A 123 -1.96 -8.26 -7.71
C PHE A 123 -2.88 -7.95 -6.51
N VAL A 124 -3.78 -8.87 -6.15
CA VAL A 124 -4.68 -8.71 -5.00
C VAL A 124 -3.89 -8.71 -3.70
N ARG A 125 -2.87 -9.56 -3.60
CA ARG A 125 -1.93 -9.56 -2.47
C ARG A 125 -1.19 -8.24 -2.35
N ALA A 126 -0.65 -7.71 -3.45
CA ALA A 126 0.01 -6.41 -3.49
C ALA A 126 -0.93 -5.29 -3.04
N LEU A 127 -2.15 -5.26 -3.58
CA LEU A 127 -3.19 -4.30 -3.22
C LEU A 127 -3.52 -4.34 -1.72
N GLN A 128 -3.69 -5.54 -1.18
CA GLN A 128 -4.00 -5.73 0.23
C GLN A 128 -2.84 -5.28 1.13
N ILE A 129 -1.59 -5.56 0.76
CA ILE A 129 -0.41 -5.09 1.49
C ILE A 129 -0.36 -3.57 1.46
N ALA A 130 -0.58 -2.92 0.31
CA ALA A 130 -0.61 -1.47 0.19
C ALA A 130 -1.66 -0.85 1.13
N ILE A 131 -2.88 -1.38 1.13
CA ILE A 131 -3.95 -0.92 2.03
C ILE A 131 -3.57 -1.11 3.49
N ARG A 132 -2.96 -2.23 3.88
CA ARG A 132 -2.52 -2.46 5.27
C ARG A 132 -1.44 -1.46 5.69
N CYS A 133 -0.45 -1.21 4.84
CA CYS A 133 0.61 -0.24 5.07
C CYS A 133 0.07 1.18 5.19
N LEU A 134 -0.86 1.59 4.32
CA LEU A 134 -1.46 2.93 4.32
C LEU A 134 -2.41 3.13 5.51
N LYS A 135 -3.18 2.10 5.88
CA LYS A 135 -4.20 2.21 6.93
C LYS A 135 -3.63 2.13 8.34
N ALA A 136 -2.74 1.17 8.58
CA ALA A 136 -2.25 0.85 9.92
C ALA A 136 -0.85 0.24 9.84
N PRO A 137 0.18 1.05 9.53
CA PRO A 137 1.54 0.56 9.28
C PRO A 137 2.10 -0.24 10.46
N LYS A 138 1.87 0.22 11.71
CA LYS A 138 2.31 -0.50 12.91
C LYS A 138 1.71 -1.91 13.01
N LYS A 139 0.41 -2.06 12.76
CA LYS A 139 -0.26 -3.38 12.76
C LYS A 139 0.23 -4.28 11.63
N TYR A 140 0.53 -3.70 10.47
CA TYR A 140 1.14 -4.44 9.37
C TYR A 140 2.52 -4.97 9.76
N LEU A 141 3.40 -4.12 10.30
CA LEU A 141 4.75 -4.48 10.70
C LEU A 141 4.77 -5.49 11.86
N GLU A 142 3.89 -5.32 12.85
CA GLU A 142 3.65 -6.30 13.92
C GLU A 142 3.32 -7.67 13.34
N LYS A 143 2.42 -7.72 12.35
CA LYS A 143 2.09 -8.97 11.67
C LYS A 143 3.27 -9.55 10.89
N VAL A 144 4.06 -8.72 10.22
CA VAL A 144 5.27 -9.17 9.52
C VAL A 144 6.26 -9.79 10.51
N LEU A 145 6.49 -9.16 11.66
CA LEU A 145 7.36 -9.69 12.72
C LEU A 145 6.82 -10.99 13.29
N SER A 146 5.53 -11.04 13.62
CA SER A 146 4.91 -12.25 14.15
C SER A 146 4.98 -13.40 13.15
N ASP A 147 4.67 -13.15 11.88
CA ASP A 147 4.74 -14.16 10.81
C ASP A 147 6.20 -14.59 10.55
N ALA A 148 7.20 -13.72 10.76
CA ALA A 148 8.62 -14.03 10.60
C ALA A 148 9.17 -14.90 11.75
N ILE A 149 8.66 -14.73 12.97
CA ILE A 149 9.10 -15.46 14.18
C ILE A 149 8.39 -16.81 14.32
N HIS A 150 7.09 -16.89 14.00
CA HIS A 150 6.26 -18.05 14.35
C HIS A 150 6.11 -19.10 13.26
N LYS A 151 6.68 -18.88 12.06
CA LYS A 151 6.72 -19.92 11.02
C LYS A 151 7.75 -21.00 11.38
N ARG A 152 7.74 -22.14 10.68
CA ARG A 152 8.82 -23.14 10.83
C ARG A 152 10.12 -22.52 10.32
N GLY A 153 11.02 -22.18 11.23
CA GLY A 153 12.20 -21.37 10.96
C GLY A 153 11.91 -19.86 11.09
N THR A 154 12.96 -19.05 11.08
CA THR A 154 12.85 -17.58 11.15
C THR A 154 13.04 -16.97 9.78
N ASP A 155 12.15 -16.08 9.36
CA ASP A 155 12.38 -15.22 8.18
C ASP A 155 13.31 -14.08 8.59
N GLU A 156 14.62 -14.34 8.56
CA GLU A 156 15.67 -13.41 9.01
C GLU A 156 15.68 -12.11 8.19
N ASP A 157 15.35 -12.18 6.90
CA ASP A 157 15.27 -11.01 6.01
C ASP A 157 14.11 -10.09 6.40
N ALA A 158 12.94 -10.66 6.66
CA ALA A 158 11.80 -9.89 7.15
C ALA A 158 12.06 -9.29 8.53
N LEU A 159 12.64 -10.07 9.44
CA LEU A 159 12.96 -9.63 10.79
C LEU A 159 13.99 -8.48 10.77
N THR A 160 15.12 -8.68 10.09
CA THR A 160 16.19 -7.70 9.96
C THR A 160 15.68 -6.42 9.30
N ARG A 161 14.91 -6.53 8.21
CA ARG A 161 14.35 -5.36 7.53
C ARG A 161 13.46 -4.55 8.46
N VAL A 162 12.51 -5.18 9.17
CA VAL A 162 11.59 -4.45 10.03
C VAL A 162 12.32 -3.81 11.21
N VAL A 163 13.23 -4.55 11.87
CA VAL A 163 14.01 -4.02 13.01
C VAL A 163 14.88 -2.85 12.57
N VAL A 164 15.68 -3.00 11.51
CA VAL A 164 16.62 -1.95 11.07
C VAL A 164 15.91 -0.71 10.54
N THR A 165 14.78 -0.86 9.84
CA THR A 165 14.07 0.29 9.24
C THR A 165 13.12 1.01 10.20
N ARG A 166 12.87 0.47 11.40
CA ARG A 166 11.87 0.99 12.36
C ARG A 166 12.37 1.10 13.80
N ALA A 167 13.68 0.91 14.02
CA ALA A 167 14.35 1.09 15.30
C ALA A 167 14.28 2.54 15.80
#